data_AF-A0A2A6DWT5-F1
#
_entry.id   AF-A0A2A6DWT5-F1
#
_cell.length_a   1.000
_cell.length_b   1.000
_cell.length_c   1.000
_cell.angle_alpha   90.00
_cell.angle_beta   90.00
_cell.angle_gamma   90.00
#
_symmetry.space_group_name_H-M   'P 1'
#
loop_
_entity.id
_entity.type
_entity.pdbx_description
1 polymer ?
#
loop_
_entity_poly.entity_id
_entity_poly.type
_entity_poly.pdbx_seq_one_letter_code
_entity_poly.pdbx_strand_id
1 'polypeptide(L)'
;MQLNPVQQAALAQFPIIDKALKEKLQEGFKLRTFKYDRVELTNHETLYITLEKGYETFFLRQSKGSYAGNGYSHPMFGREGETGQFIDTESV
;
A
#
# COMPACT_ATOMS: atom_id res chain seq x y z
N MET A 1 -1.69 -10.67 -11.50
CA MET A 1 -1.91 -9.40 -12.22
C MET A 1 -0.57 -8.76 -12.50
N GLN A 2 -0.40 -8.18 -13.69
CA GLN A 2 0.78 -7.38 -14.02
C GLN A 2 0.48 -5.92 -13.68
N LEU A 3 1.33 -5.26 -12.89
CA LEU A 3 1.19 -3.84 -12.56
C LEU A 3 1.27 -3.00 -13.83
N ASN A 4 0.39 -2.01 -13.98
CA ASN A 4 0.48 -1.08 -15.10
C ASN A 4 1.69 -0.13 -14.94
N PRO A 5 2.10 0.59 -16.01
CA PRO A 5 3.30 1.45 -15.97
C PRO A 5 3.26 2.53 -14.87
N VAL A 6 2.08 3.08 -14.57
CA VAL A 6 1.90 4.10 -13.52
C VAL A 6 2.11 3.50 -12.13
N GLN A 7 1.58 2.30 -11.90
CA GLN A 7 1.76 1.56 -10.65
C GLN A 7 3.22 1.14 -10.46
N GLN A 8 3.91 0.73 -11.54
CA GLN A 8 5.34 0.41 -11.49
C GLN A 8 6.18 1.65 -11.15
N ALA A 9 5.89 2.80 -11.79
CA ALA A 9 6.57 4.06 -11.50
C ALA A 9 6.32 4.54 -10.06
N ALA A 10 5.09 4.41 -9.55
CA ALA A 10 4.77 4.70 -8.17
C ALA A 10 5.53 3.77 -7.22
N LEU A 11 5.50 2.47 -7.45
CA LEU A 11 6.20 1.48 -6.61
C LEU A 11 7.72 1.71 -6.55
N ALA A 12 8.33 2.11 -7.67
CA ALA A 12 9.75 2.44 -7.74
C ALA A 12 10.16 3.60 -6.81
N GLN A 13 9.23 4.49 -6.45
CA GLN A 13 9.48 5.56 -5.48
C GLN A 13 9.42 5.08 -4.02
N PHE A 14 8.95 3.86 -3.76
CA PHE A 14 8.83 3.29 -2.42
C PHE A 14 9.63 1.97 -2.35
N PRO A 15 10.98 2.01 -2.27
CA PRO A 15 11.82 0.82 -2.34
C PRO A 15 11.55 -0.17 -1.19
N ILE A 16 11.10 0.31 -0.04
CA ILE A 16 10.83 -0.52 1.14
C ILE A 16 9.55 -1.34 0.93
N ILE A 17 8.47 -0.71 0.46
CA ILE A 17 7.21 -1.43 0.17
C ILE A 17 7.33 -2.31 -1.08
N ASP A 18 8.17 -1.94 -2.07
CA ASP A 18 8.51 -2.80 -3.22
C ASP A 18 9.15 -4.12 -2.76
N LYS A 19 10.14 -4.04 -1.87
CA LYS A 19 10.75 -5.22 -1.28
C LYS A 19 9.72 -6.07 -0.53
N ALA A 20 8.93 -5.45 0.36
CA ALA A 20 7.91 -6.15 1.14
C ALA A 20 6.86 -6.82 0.24
N LEU A 21 6.41 -6.16 -0.83
CA LEU A 21 5.48 -6.72 -1.80
C LEU A 21 6.07 -7.96 -2.46
N LYS A 22 7.32 -7.90 -2.95
CA LYS A 22 7.99 -9.04 -3.58
C LYS A 22 8.11 -10.23 -2.63
N GLU A 23 8.47 -10.00 -1.37
CA GLU A 23 8.51 -11.03 -0.33
C GLU A 23 7.12 -11.66 -0.12
N LYS A 24 6.05 -10.85 0.00
CA LYS A 24 4.69 -11.38 0.14
C LYS A 24 4.22 -12.18 -1.08
N LEU A 25 4.55 -11.73 -2.29
CA LEU A 25 4.23 -12.49 -3.50
C LEU A 25 4.94 -13.85 -3.54
N GLN A 26 6.18 -13.93 -3.04
CA GLN A 26 6.92 -15.20 -2.89
C GLN A 26 6.32 -16.11 -1.80
N GLU A 27 5.75 -15.54 -0.74
CA GLU A 27 5.03 -16.27 0.33
C GLU A 27 3.63 -16.77 -0.08
N GLY A 28 3.25 -16.58 -1.35
CA GLY A 28 2.00 -17.07 -1.94
C GLY A 28 0.81 -16.12 -1.76
N PHE A 29 1.02 -14.87 -1.33
CA PHE A 29 -0.01 -13.85 -1.39
C PHE A 29 -0.27 -13.44 -2.84
N LYS A 30 -1.51 -13.08 -3.15
CA LYS A 30 -1.89 -12.54 -4.46
C LYS A 30 -2.20 -11.07 -4.35
N LEU A 31 -1.76 -10.30 -5.34
CA LEU A 31 -2.12 -8.90 -5.45
C LEU A 31 -3.62 -8.78 -5.77
N ARG A 32 -4.34 -8.07 -4.90
CA ARG A 32 -5.77 -7.79 -5.07
C ARG A 32 -6.00 -6.37 -5.58
N THR A 33 -5.48 -5.36 -4.87
CA THR A 33 -5.58 -3.96 -5.30
C THR A 33 -4.28 -3.19 -5.08
N PHE A 34 -4.11 -2.13 -5.86
CA PHE A 34 -2.99 -1.20 -5.75
C PHE A 34 -3.54 0.22 -5.90
N LYS A 35 -3.38 1.03 -4.87
CA LYS A 35 -3.79 2.43 -4.81
C LYS A 35 -2.58 3.29 -4.55
N TYR A 36 -2.44 4.34 -5.35
CA TYR A 36 -1.44 5.39 -5.17
C TYR A 36 -2.18 6.72 -5.10
N ASP A 37 -1.95 7.45 -4.02
CA ASP A 37 -2.53 8.76 -3.77
C ASP A 37 -1.42 9.80 -3.63
N ARG A 38 -1.59 10.98 -4.23
CA ARG A 38 -0.66 12.09 -4.12
C ARG A 38 -1.41 13.38 -3.86
N VAL A 39 -1.10 14.00 -2.73
CA VAL A 39 -1.59 15.31 -2.33
C VAL A 39 -0.53 16.35 -2.72
N GLU A 40 -0.76 17.05 -3.82
CA GLU A 40 0.20 18.04 -4.36
C GLU A 40 0.49 19.17 -3.38
N LEU A 41 -0.52 19.63 -2.63
CA LEU A 41 -0.40 20.73 -1.67
C LEU A 41 0.64 20.48 -0.58
N THR A 42 0.76 19.24 -0.12
CA THR A 42 1.66 18.83 0.96
C THR A 42 2.84 18.00 0.46
N ASN A 43 2.91 17.78 -0.86
CA ASN A 43 3.79 16.81 -1.52
C ASN A 43 3.81 15.45 -0.79
N HIS A 44 2.64 15.04 -0.31
CA HIS A 44 2.45 13.79 0.41
C HIS A 44 1.97 12.73 -0.56
N GLU A 45 2.65 11.59 -0.59
CA GLU A 45 2.36 10.46 -1.46
C GLU A 45 2.07 9.24 -0.60
N THR A 46 1.03 8.48 -0.88
CA THR A 46 0.70 7.25 -0.15
C THR A 46 0.52 6.10 -1.12
N LEU A 47 1.22 5.00 -0.83
CA LEU A 47 1.02 3.71 -1.46
C LEU A 47 0.22 2.81 -0.54
N TYR A 48 -0.85 2.24 -1.06
CA TYR A 48 -1.69 1.27 -0.37
C TYR A 48 -1.93 0.07 -1.29
N ILE A 49 -1.45 -1.09 -0.87
CA ILE A 49 -1.53 -2.33 -1.63
C ILE A 49 -2.31 -3.34 -0.81
N THR A 50 -3.36 -3.89 -1.40
CA THR A 50 -4.12 -4.99 -0.79
C THR A 50 -3.68 -6.31 -1.39
N LEU A 51 -3.43 -7.28 -0.51
CA LEU A 51 -3.05 -8.64 -0.82
C LEU A 51 -4.12 -9.62 -0.31
N GLU A 52 -4.25 -10.77 -0.95
CA GLU A 52 -5.10 -11.86 -0.49
C GLU A 52 -4.29 -13.14 -0.30
N LYS A 53 -4.64 -13.94 0.72
CA LYS A 53 -4.11 -15.29 0.93
C LYS A 53 -5.25 -16.16 1.47
N GLY A 54 -5.69 -17.12 0.66
CA GLY A 54 -6.92 -17.87 0.97
C GLY A 54 -8.14 -16.95 0.98
N TYR A 55 -8.90 -16.94 2.07
CA TYR A 55 -10.06 -16.07 2.29
C TYR A 55 -9.71 -14.78 3.05
N GLU A 56 -8.43 -14.58 3.38
CA GLU A 56 -7.98 -13.46 4.19
C GLU A 56 -7.42 -12.35 3.31
N THR A 57 -7.71 -11.11 3.68
CA THR A 57 -7.19 -9.90 3.02
C THR A 57 -6.19 -9.21 3.93
N PHE A 58 -5.11 -8.69 3.34
CA PHE A 58 -4.00 -8.03 4.02
C PHE A 58 -3.68 -6.73 3.30
N PHE A 59 -3.05 -5.79 3.99
CA PHE A 59 -2.61 -4.54 3.39
C PHE A 59 -1.12 -4.31 3.63
N LEU A 60 -0.48 -3.65 2.67
CA LEU A 60 0.81 -3.01 2.77
C LEU A 60 0.59 -1.51 2.54
N ARG A 61 1.01 -0.67 3.49
CA ARG A 61 0.89 0.79 3.36
C ARG A 61 2.22 1.47 3.67
N GLN A 62 2.58 2.44 2.84
CA GLN A 62 3.68 3.36 3.12
C GLN A 62 3.34 4.73 2.56
N SER A 63 3.64 5.77 3.32
CA SER A 63 3.49 7.16 2.92
C SER A 63 4.87 7.81 2.79
N LYS A 64 4.97 8.83 1.96
CA LYS A 64 6.15 9.65 1.71
C LYS A 64 5.71 11.11 1.78
N GLY A 65 6.50 11.98 2.39
CA GLY A 65 6.16 13.40 2.47
C GLY A 65 7.01 14.17 3.46
N SER A 66 6.93 15.51 3.38
CA SER A 66 7.79 16.45 4.09
C SER A 66 7.69 16.38 5.62
N TYR A 67 6.61 15.80 6.16
CA TYR A 67 6.38 15.66 7.60
C TYR A 67 6.89 14.34 8.19
N ALA A 68 7.39 13.41 7.37
CA ALA A 68 8.08 12.22 7.85
C ALA A 68 9.57 12.56 8.02
N GLY A 69 10.16 12.28 9.19
CA GLY A 69 11.55 12.71 9.52
C GLY A 69 12.64 12.29 8.52
N ASN A 70 12.41 11.24 7.72
CA ASN A 70 13.27 10.79 6.61
C ASN A 70 12.56 10.82 5.24
N GLY A 71 11.47 11.57 5.11
CA GLY A 71 10.64 11.63 3.91
C GLY A 71 9.74 10.42 3.69
N TYR A 72 9.83 9.35 4.50
CA TYR A 72 8.98 8.15 4.42
C TYR A 72 8.42 7.76 5.79
N SER A 73 7.17 7.30 5.83
CA SER A 73 6.60 6.61 6.98
C SER A 73 7.14 5.18 7.07
N HIS A 74 7.06 4.59 8.28
CA HIS A 74 7.30 3.16 8.43
C HIS A 74 6.30 2.37 7.57
N PRO A 75 6.75 1.32 6.86
CA PRO A 75 5.85 0.43 6.14
C PRO A 75 4.98 -0.32 7.15
N MET A 76 3.69 -0.38 6.91
CA MET A 76 2.74 -1.13 7.73
C MET A 76 2.26 -2.34 6.93
N PHE A 77 2.32 -3.52 7.56
CA PHE A 77 1.69 -4.74 7.08
C PHE A 77 0.69 -5.22 8.13
N GLY A 78 -0.51 -5.56 7.71
CA GLY A 78 -1.53 -6.08 8.62
C GLY A 78 -2.65 -6.77 7.88
N ARG A 79 -3.49 -7.49 8.63
CA ARG A 79 -4.73 -8.05 8.11
C ARG A 79 -5.78 -6.94 8.00
N GLU A 80 -6.46 -6.90 6.87
CA GLU A 80 -7.60 -6.01 6.65
C GLU A 80 -8.71 -6.41 7.63
N GLY A 81 -9.07 -5.51 8.56
CA GLY A 81 -10.02 -5.74 9.64
C GLY A 81 -9.43 -5.83 11.06
N GLU A 82 -8.11 -6.05 11.22
CA GLU A 82 -7.44 -6.02 12.54
C GLU A 82 -6.98 -4.60 12.93
N THR A 83 -6.62 -3.78 11.94
CA THR A 83 -6.57 -2.33 12.15
C THR A 83 -7.99 -1.80 12.06
N GLY A 84 -8.53 -1.32 13.20
CA GLY A 84 -9.90 -0.82 13.36
C GLY A 84 -10.50 -0.33 12.05
N GLN A 85 -11.52 -1.06 11.59
CA GLN A 85 -12.22 -0.85 10.34
C GLN A 85 -12.41 0.65 10.07
N PHE A 86 -11.79 1.17 9.01
CA PHE A 86 -12.48 2.20 8.23
C PHE A 86 -13.56 1.42 7.49
N ILE A 87 -14.68 1.20 8.18
CA ILE A 87 -15.94 0.94 7.51
C ILE A 87 -16.14 2.16 6.62
N ASP A 88 -16.12 1.95 5.32
CA ASP A 88 -16.68 2.90 4.37
C ASP A 88 -18.17 2.98 4.70
N THR A 89 -18.51 3.84 5.66
CA THR A 89 -19.88 4.28 5.86
C THR A 89 -20.15 5.32 4.78
N GLU A 90 -21.20 5.06 4.00
CA GLU A 90 -21.86 5.89 2.99
C GLU A 90 -21.41 5.62 1.55
N SER A 91 -22.22 4.97 0.73
CA SER A 91 -23.48 5.58 0.29
C SER A 91 -24.57 4.56 -0.03
N VAL A 92 -25.71 4.74 0.64
CA VAL A 92 -27.05 4.31 0.18
C VAL A 92 -27.56 5.32 -0.84
#